data_AF-A0A968MGD6-F1
#
_entry.id   AF-A0A968MGD6-F1
#
_cell.length_a   1.000
_cell.length_b   1.000
_cell.length_c   1.000
_cell.angle_alpha   90.00
_cell.angle_beta   90.00
_cell.angle_gamma   90.00
#
_symmetry.space_group_name_H-M   'P 1'
#
loop_
_entity.id
_entity.type
_entity.pdbx_description
1 polymer ?
#
loop_
_entity_poly.entity_id
_entity_poly.type
_entity_poly.pdbx_seq_one_letter_code
_entity_poly.pdbx_strand_id
1 'polypeptide(L)'
;FVPETPRYLSLTKRDDEALRILTKINGSQRANSILKDIKQTVEHHSGKLFSYGGTVIIIGILLSVFQQFVGINVALYYAPRIFESMGSAKDASFLQTVIMGIVNVIFTVVAILTVDKWGRKPLLMVGSVGMAIGMFAIGALSFLNIIGIGTLVFIIIYTASFMMSWGPICWVLISEIFPNKIRGRAVAIAVAAQWAANYLISSTYPFMMEFSGGVTYSFYGLMSVLSLIFVWRMVPETKGKTLEEMENIWK
;
A
#
# COMPACT_ATOMS: atom_id res chain seq x y z
N PHE A 1 -15.40 -6.76 -23.00
CA PHE A 1 -14.95 -5.43 -23.46
C PHE A 1 -15.13 -4.45 -22.30
N VAL A 2 -14.06 -3.78 -21.84
CA VAL A 2 -14.13 -2.81 -20.74
C VAL A 2 -14.10 -1.41 -21.36
N PRO A 3 -15.11 -0.54 -21.10
CA PRO A 3 -15.14 0.79 -21.70
C PRO A 3 -14.04 1.69 -21.11
N GLU A 4 -13.64 2.70 -21.89
CA GLU A 4 -12.70 3.73 -21.44
C GLU A 4 -13.29 4.53 -20.26
N THR A 5 -12.43 5.09 -19.39
CA THR A 5 -12.92 5.80 -18.21
C THR A 5 -13.66 7.10 -18.59
N PRO A 6 -14.79 7.43 -17.95
CA PRO A 6 -15.54 8.66 -18.24
C PRO A 6 -14.70 9.94 -18.14
N ARG A 7 -13.70 9.94 -17.25
CA ARG A 7 -12.78 11.07 -17.05
C ARG A 7 -11.83 11.24 -18.24
N TYR A 8 -11.32 10.15 -18.79
CA TYR A 8 -10.51 10.18 -20.02
C TYR A 8 -11.34 10.63 -21.23
N LEU A 9 -12.58 10.15 -21.33
CA LEU A 9 -13.50 10.56 -22.39
C LEU A 9 -13.84 12.06 -22.33
N SER A 10 -14.07 12.60 -21.14
CA SER A 10 -14.28 14.06 -20.98
C SER A 10 -12.99 14.86 -21.29
N LEU A 11 -11.82 14.36 -20.92
CA LEU A 11 -10.52 14.96 -21.30
C LEU A 11 -10.30 15.00 -22.82
N THR A 12 -10.84 14.03 -23.56
CA THR A 12 -10.77 13.95 -25.02
C THR A 12 -11.95 14.62 -25.72
N LYS A 13 -12.78 15.39 -24.98
CA LYS A 13 -13.99 16.09 -25.47
C LYS A 13 -15.09 15.15 -25.99
N ARG A 14 -15.12 13.89 -25.58
CA ARG A 14 -16.14 12.88 -25.91
C ARG A 14 -17.18 12.78 -24.79
N ASP A 15 -17.86 13.89 -24.51
CA ASP A 15 -18.73 14.01 -23.33
C ASP A 15 -20.00 13.15 -23.41
N ASP A 16 -20.53 12.91 -24.60
CA ASP A 16 -21.71 12.06 -24.79
C ASP A 16 -21.43 10.59 -24.44
N GLU A 17 -20.23 10.11 -24.79
CA GLU A 17 -19.78 8.76 -24.42
C GLU A 17 -19.52 8.66 -22.92
N ALA A 18 -18.89 9.69 -22.33
CA ALA A 18 -18.70 9.79 -20.88
C ALA A 18 -20.04 9.77 -20.13
N LEU A 19 -21.04 10.53 -20.59
CA LEU A 19 -22.37 10.58 -19.99
C LEU A 19 -23.10 9.24 -20.09
N ARG A 20 -23.02 8.55 -21.24
CA ARG A 20 -23.60 7.21 -21.42
C ARG A 20 -23.03 6.20 -20.43
N ILE A 21 -21.71 6.22 -20.21
CA ILE A 21 -21.05 5.32 -19.26
C ILE A 21 -21.40 5.70 -17.82
N LEU A 22 -21.36 6.99 -17.47
CA LEU A 22 -21.76 7.47 -16.13
C LEU A 22 -23.22 7.13 -15.82
N THR A 23 -24.11 7.23 -16.80
CA THR A 23 -25.53 6.88 -16.66
C THR A 23 -25.70 5.40 -16.37
N LYS A 24 -24.91 4.52 -17.01
CA LYS A 24 -24.93 3.07 -16.74
C LYS A 24 -24.43 2.71 -15.33
N ILE A 25 -23.49 3.47 -14.77
CA ILE A 25 -22.85 3.15 -13.48
C ILE A 25 -23.58 3.82 -12.31
N ASN A 26 -23.98 5.08 -12.43
CA ASN A 26 -24.47 5.91 -11.34
C ASN A 26 -25.97 6.29 -11.47
N GLY A 27 -26.61 5.95 -12.59
CA GLY A 27 -27.98 6.35 -12.93
C GLY A 27 -28.07 7.76 -13.50
N SER A 28 -29.12 8.02 -14.28
CA SER A 28 -29.29 9.25 -15.08
C SER A 28 -29.31 10.54 -14.25
N GLN A 29 -29.81 10.50 -13.02
CA GLN A 29 -29.89 11.67 -12.13
C GLN A 29 -28.52 12.13 -11.61
N ARG A 30 -27.62 11.21 -11.25
CA ARG A 30 -26.28 11.55 -10.75
C ARG A 30 -25.24 11.74 -11.85
N ALA A 31 -25.44 11.11 -13.01
CA ALA A 31 -24.49 11.18 -14.12
C ALA A 31 -24.21 12.62 -14.59
N ASN A 32 -25.25 13.46 -14.70
CA ASN A 32 -25.10 14.86 -15.09
C ASN A 32 -24.34 15.70 -14.06
N SER A 33 -24.57 15.47 -12.76
CA SER A 33 -23.82 16.14 -11.68
C SER A 33 -22.35 15.78 -11.76
N ILE A 34 -22.04 14.48 -11.84
CA ILE A 34 -20.66 13.99 -11.87
C ILE A 34 -19.93 14.48 -13.13
N LEU A 35 -20.60 14.50 -14.28
CA LEU A 35 -19.99 15.02 -15.51
C LEU A 35 -19.67 16.51 -15.39
N LYS A 36 -20.54 17.29 -14.73
CA LYS A 36 -20.30 18.71 -14.47
C LYS A 36 -19.10 18.93 -13.55
N ASP A 37 -18.98 18.15 -12.47
CA ASP A 37 -17.84 18.20 -11.54
C ASP A 37 -16.53 17.82 -12.25
N ILE A 38 -16.56 16.80 -13.12
CA ILE A 38 -15.43 16.41 -13.96
C ILE A 38 -15.03 17.56 -14.88
N LYS A 39 -15.97 18.19 -15.60
CA LYS A 39 -15.69 19.30 -16.52
C LYS A 39 -15.08 20.50 -15.82
N GLN A 40 -15.59 20.89 -14.66
CA GLN A 40 -15.02 21.98 -13.86
C GLN A 40 -13.58 21.70 -13.44
N THR A 41 -13.24 20.43 -13.20
CA THR A 41 -11.89 20.02 -12.85
C THR A 41 -10.96 19.97 -14.08
N VAL A 42 -11.50 19.65 -15.26
CA VAL A 42 -10.74 19.47 -16.51
C VAL A 42 -10.42 20.79 -17.22
N GLU A 43 -11.34 21.77 -17.26
CA GLU A 43 -11.12 23.04 -17.99
C GLU A 43 -10.02 23.93 -17.37
N HIS A 44 -9.70 23.76 -16.09
CA HIS A 44 -8.54 24.42 -15.47
C HIS A 44 -7.24 23.66 -15.78
N HIS A 45 -6.71 23.87 -16.99
CA HIS A 45 -5.46 23.34 -17.50
C HIS A 45 -4.26 23.51 -16.56
N SER A 46 -3.51 22.41 -16.39
CA SER A 46 -2.04 22.34 -16.22
C SER A 46 -1.37 23.44 -15.37
N GLY A 47 -1.46 23.34 -14.05
CA GLY A 47 -0.43 23.97 -13.20
C GLY A 47 0.76 23.04 -12.99
N LYS A 48 1.86 23.64 -12.54
CA LYS A 48 3.11 22.94 -12.25
C LYS A 48 2.87 21.81 -11.23
N LEU A 49 3.58 20.70 -11.38
CA LEU A 49 3.46 19.51 -10.52
C LEU A 49 3.58 19.85 -9.02
N PHE A 50 4.36 20.88 -8.69
CA PHE A 50 4.58 21.38 -7.32
C PHE A 50 3.65 22.52 -6.88
N SER A 51 2.88 23.15 -7.78
CA SER A 51 2.03 24.29 -7.42
C SER A 51 0.66 23.89 -6.85
N TYR A 52 0.30 22.60 -6.87
CA TYR A 52 -0.98 22.07 -6.40
C TYR A 52 -0.84 21.07 -5.23
N GLY A 53 0.21 21.22 -4.42
CA GLY A 53 0.40 20.42 -3.20
C GLY A 53 1.57 19.45 -3.30
N GLY A 54 2.80 19.97 -3.21
CA GLY A 54 4.01 19.14 -3.04
C GLY A 54 3.90 18.16 -1.87
N THR A 55 3.14 18.51 -0.83
CA THR A 55 2.81 17.64 0.31
C THR A 55 2.14 16.33 -0.12
N VAL A 56 1.23 16.33 -1.09
CA VAL A 56 0.53 15.12 -1.56
C VAL A 56 1.49 14.16 -2.25
N ILE A 57 2.35 14.73 -3.10
CA ILE A 57 3.36 13.96 -3.83
C ILE A 57 4.36 13.35 -2.86
N ILE A 58 4.81 14.13 -1.87
CA ILE A 58 5.68 13.64 -0.81
C ILE A 58 5.00 12.51 -0.02
N ILE A 59 3.73 12.66 0.34
CA ILE A 59 2.98 11.61 1.05
C ILE A 59 2.86 10.35 0.21
N GLY A 60 2.52 10.46 -1.08
CA GLY A 60 2.44 9.30 -1.98
C GLY A 60 3.79 8.59 -2.15
N ILE A 61 4.88 9.34 -2.32
CA ILE A 61 6.24 8.79 -2.39
C ILE A 61 6.61 8.10 -1.08
N LEU A 62 6.44 8.77 0.06
CA LEU A 62 6.75 8.20 1.37
C LEU A 62 5.93 6.95 1.65
N LEU A 63 4.65 6.94 1.29
CA LEU A 63 3.76 5.79 1.46
C LEU A 63 4.24 4.60 0.61
N SER A 64 4.63 4.82 -0.64
CA SER A 64 5.26 3.82 -1.50
C SER A 64 6.61 3.31 -0.96
N VAL A 65 7.44 4.21 -0.42
CA VAL A 65 8.74 3.84 0.17
C VAL A 65 8.55 3.02 1.44
N PHE A 66 7.70 3.47 2.38
CA PHE A 66 7.42 2.75 3.62
C PHE A 66 6.81 1.36 3.36
N GLN A 67 5.96 1.22 2.34
CA GLN A 67 5.41 -0.08 1.96
C GLN A 67 6.52 -1.11 1.66
N GLN A 68 7.65 -0.67 1.08
CA GLN A 68 8.80 -1.52 0.78
C GLN A 68 9.75 -1.67 1.96
N PHE A 69 10.01 -0.58 2.69
CA PHE A 69 10.92 -0.56 3.83
C PHE A 69 10.42 -1.37 5.03
N VAL A 70 9.12 -1.68 5.09
CA VAL A 70 8.57 -2.63 6.08
C VAL A 70 8.97 -4.08 5.76
N GLY A 71 9.46 -4.37 4.55
CA GLY A 71 10.14 -5.63 4.23
C GLY A 71 9.24 -6.73 3.65
N ILE A 72 8.07 -6.41 3.09
CA ILE A 72 7.15 -7.46 2.60
C ILE A 72 7.73 -8.25 1.44
N ASN A 73 8.40 -7.59 0.49
CA ASN A 73 8.95 -8.27 -0.68
C ASN A 73 10.10 -9.20 -0.30
N VAL A 74 10.86 -8.83 0.74
CA VAL A 74 11.85 -9.73 1.34
C VAL A 74 11.18 -10.98 1.91
N ALA A 75 10.12 -10.82 2.69
CA ALA A 75 9.37 -11.96 3.24
C ALA A 75 8.76 -12.84 2.14
N LEU A 76 8.33 -12.27 1.02
CA LEU A 76 7.76 -13.01 -0.11
C LEU A 76 8.83 -13.71 -0.96
N TYR A 77 9.90 -13.02 -1.34
CA TYR A 77 10.95 -13.56 -2.22
C TYR A 77 11.85 -14.56 -1.50
N TYR A 78 12.14 -14.30 -0.23
CA TYR A 78 13.05 -15.14 0.56
C TYR A 78 12.31 -16.04 1.55
N ALA A 79 10.97 -16.14 1.49
CA ALA A 79 10.19 -16.99 2.41
C ALA A 79 10.76 -18.41 2.56
N PRO A 80 10.96 -19.18 1.47
CA PRO A 80 11.51 -20.54 1.59
C PRO A 80 12.88 -20.56 2.28
N ARG A 81 13.73 -19.58 1.96
CA ARG A 81 15.08 -19.46 2.52
C ARG A 81 15.07 -19.04 3.99
N ILE A 82 14.14 -18.16 4.38
CA ILE A 82 13.90 -17.77 5.77
C ILE A 82 13.45 -18.99 6.57
N PHE A 83 12.54 -19.80 6.03
CA PHE A 83 12.07 -21.03 6.69
C PHE A 83 13.18 -22.09 6.79
N GLU A 84 13.99 -22.26 5.75
CA GLU A 84 15.16 -23.14 5.76
C GLU A 84 16.22 -22.67 6.78
N SER A 85 16.53 -21.37 6.84
CA SER A 85 17.50 -20.84 7.82
C SER A 85 16.99 -20.96 9.26
N MET A 86 15.67 -21.07 9.43
CA MET A 86 15.01 -21.40 10.69
C MET A 86 14.89 -22.91 10.94
N GLY A 87 15.74 -23.74 10.31
CA GLY A 87 15.84 -25.17 10.62
C GLY A 87 14.66 -26.02 10.13
N SER A 88 13.77 -25.46 9.30
CA SER A 88 12.73 -26.27 8.64
C SER A 88 13.39 -27.14 7.56
N ALA A 89 13.05 -28.43 7.53
CA ALA A 89 13.42 -29.30 6.42
C ALA A 89 12.90 -28.70 5.10
N LYS A 90 13.62 -28.90 3.99
CA LYS A 90 13.28 -28.29 2.69
C LYS A 90 11.81 -28.49 2.31
N ASP A 91 11.28 -29.71 2.47
CA ASP A 91 9.87 -30.02 2.16
C ASP A 91 8.89 -29.26 3.08
N ALA A 92 9.25 -29.08 4.36
CA ALA A 92 8.46 -28.29 5.30
C ALA A 92 8.48 -26.79 4.98
N SER A 93 9.60 -26.25 4.48
CA SER A 93 9.73 -24.84 4.06
C SER A 93 8.83 -24.50 2.87
N PHE A 94 8.69 -25.42 1.90
CA PHE A 94 7.73 -25.25 0.82
C PHE A 94 6.29 -25.24 1.33
N LEU A 95 5.92 -26.18 2.21
CA LEU A 95 4.58 -26.22 2.80
C LEU A 95 4.27 -24.95 3.60
N GLN A 96 5.21 -24.46 4.40
CA GLN A 96 5.07 -23.20 5.15
C GLN A 96 4.89 -21.99 4.22
N THR A 97 5.58 -21.97 3.07
CA THR A 97 5.40 -20.93 2.05
C THR A 97 3.97 -20.98 1.46
N VAL A 98 3.43 -22.17 1.21
CA VAL A 98 2.03 -22.35 0.78
C VAL A 98 1.06 -21.82 1.83
N ILE A 99 1.27 -22.14 3.12
CA ILE A 99 0.45 -21.62 4.23
C ILE A 99 0.50 -20.09 4.26
N MET A 100 1.67 -19.49 4.10
CA MET A 100 1.83 -18.04 4.06
C MET A 100 1.08 -17.42 2.85
N GLY A 101 1.08 -18.09 1.70
CA GLY A 101 0.26 -17.71 0.55
C GLY A 101 -1.25 -17.76 0.84
N ILE A 102 -1.73 -18.78 1.53
CA ILE A 102 -3.15 -18.89 1.95
C ILE A 102 -3.52 -17.76 2.90
N VAL A 103 -2.68 -17.50 3.92
CA VAL A 103 -2.85 -16.39 4.86
C VAL A 103 -2.93 -15.06 4.11
N ASN A 104 -2.04 -14.85 3.14
CA ASN A 104 -2.03 -13.64 2.31
C ASN A 104 -3.37 -13.42 1.59
N VAL A 105 -3.92 -14.46 0.95
CA VAL A 105 -5.21 -14.37 0.26
C VAL A 105 -6.35 -14.09 1.26
N ILE A 106 -6.41 -14.81 2.37
CA ILE A 106 -7.47 -14.64 3.39
C ILE A 106 -7.46 -13.21 3.93
N PHE A 107 -6.30 -12.70 4.36
CA PHE A 107 -6.21 -11.37 4.94
C PHE A 107 -6.39 -10.25 3.91
N THR A 108 -6.07 -10.51 2.64
CA THR A 108 -6.42 -9.59 1.54
C THR A 108 -7.94 -9.48 1.38
N VAL A 109 -8.67 -10.60 1.44
CA VAL A 109 -10.16 -10.59 1.41
C VAL A 109 -10.71 -9.85 2.62
N VAL A 110 -10.16 -10.09 3.81
CA VAL A 110 -10.55 -9.34 5.03
C VAL A 110 -10.32 -7.85 4.86
N ALA A 111 -9.19 -7.42 4.27
CA ALA A 111 -8.92 -6.02 3.98
C ALA A 111 -9.99 -5.41 3.07
N ILE A 112 -10.35 -6.10 1.99
CA ILE A 112 -11.38 -5.65 1.03
C ILE A 112 -12.73 -5.45 1.74
N LEU A 113 -13.11 -6.36 2.65
CA LEU A 113 -14.37 -6.28 3.37
C LEU A 113 -14.38 -5.21 4.49
N THR A 114 -13.21 -4.82 4.99
CA THR A 114 -13.07 -3.92 6.14
C THR A 114 -12.73 -2.49 5.74
N VAL A 115 -12.07 -2.26 4.59
CA VAL A 115 -11.59 -0.95 4.16
C VAL A 115 -12.68 0.11 4.06
N ASP A 116 -13.87 -0.28 3.61
CA ASP A 116 -15.00 0.63 3.49
C ASP A 116 -15.76 0.84 4.81
N LYS A 117 -15.68 -0.12 5.74
CA LYS A 117 -16.30 -0.01 7.06
C LYS A 117 -15.44 0.80 8.03
N TRP A 118 -14.15 0.53 8.12
CA TRP A 118 -13.27 1.11 9.15
C TRP A 118 -12.52 2.35 8.67
N GLY A 119 -12.36 2.52 7.36
CA GLY A 119 -11.55 3.58 6.78
C GLY A 119 -10.10 3.15 6.58
N ARG A 120 -9.34 3.99 5.87
CA ARG A 120 -8.00 3.63 5.38
C ARG A 120 -6.95 3.87 6.47
N LYS A 121 -7.05 4.98 7.21
CA LYS A 121 -6.05 5.39 8.21
C LYS A 121 -6.01 4.43 9.42
N PRO A 122 -7.14 4.04 10.04
CA PRO A 122 -7.12 3.11 11.17
C PRO A 122 -6.53 1.74 10.79
N LEU A 123 -6.86 1.22 9.60
CA LEU A 123 -6.33 -0.06 9.14
C LEU A 123 -4.82 -0.01 8.90
N LEU A 124 -4.30 1.06 8.31
CA LEU A 124 -2.86 1.26 8.17
C LEU A 124 -2.16 1.34 9.53
N MET A 125 -2.74 2.04 10.51
CA MET A 125 -2.18 2.14 11.86
C MET A 125 -2.16 0.78 12.58
N VAL A 126 -3.29 0.08 12.61
CA VAL A 126 -3.39 -1.27 13.23
C VAL A 126 -2.43 -2.24 12.55
N GLY A 127 -2.35 -2.17 11.22
CA GLY A 127 -1.39 -2.92 10.43
C GLY A 127 0.06 -2.65 10.81
N SER A 128 0.46 -1.38 10.89
CA SER A 128 1.82 -1.00 11.30
C SER A 128 2.17 -1.50 12.70
N VAL A 129 1.21 -1.45 13.64
CA VAL A 129 1.41 -1.99 14.99
C VAL A 129 1.62 -3.51 14.95
N GLY A 130 0.77 -4.25 14.24
CA GLY A 130 0.89 -5.70 14.11
C GLY A 130 2.19 -6.13 13.44
N MET A 131 2.62 -5.40 12.41
CA MET A 131 3.90 -5.65 11.73
C MET A 131 5.10 -5.34 12.63
N ALA A 132 5.06 -4.24 13.39
CA ALA A 132 6.11 -3.90 14.34
C ALA A 132 6.26 -4.98 15.43
N ILE A 133 5.14 -5.45 16.00
CA ILE A 133 5.15 -6.54 16.98
C ILE A 133 5.74 -7.81 16.37
N GLY A 134 5.28 -8.21 15.18
CA GLY A 134 5.79 -9.40 14.49
C GLY A 134 7.29 -9.32 14.23
N MET A 135 7.77 -8.22 13.64
CA MET A 135 9.17 -8.05 13.28
C MET A 135 10.10 -7.90 14.49
N PHE A 136 9.70 -7.16 15.54
CA PHE A 136 10.51 -7.09 16.76
C PHE A 136 10.54 -8.41 17.52
N ALA A 137 9.43 -9.17 17.53
CA ALA A 137 9.41 -10.50 18.14
C ALA A 137 10.36 -11.46 17.40
N ILE A 138 10.33 -11.46 16.06
CA ILE A 138 11.28 -12.25 15.24
C ILE A 138 12.72 -11.79 15.50
N GLY A 139 12.97 -10.47 15.55
CA GLY A 139 14.28 -9.90 15.86
C GLY A 139 14.81 -10.38 17.22
N ALA A 140 13.98 -10.30 18.26
CA ALA A 140 14.32 -10.78 19.60
C ALA A 140 14.60 -12.28 19.64
N LEU A 141 13.75 -13.10 19.02
CA LEU A 141 13.96 -14.55 18.92
C LEU A 141 15.25 -14.88 18.17
N SER A 142 15.56 -14.14 17.11
CA SER A 142 16.80 -14.31 16.35
C SER A 142 18.04 -13.95 17.18
N PHE A 143 18.00 -12.92 18.03
CA PHE A 143 19.12 -12.60 18.94
C PHE A 143 19.32 -13.68 20.01
N LEU A 144 18.24 -14.31 20.46
CA LEU A 144 18.28 -15.41 21.43
C LEU A 144 18.64 -16.76 20.80
N ASN A 145 18.86 -16.81 19.48
CA ASN A 145 19.04 -18.04 18.69
C ASN A 145 17.88 -19.06 18.89
N ILE A 146 16.67 -18.58 19.20
CA ILE A 146 15.48 -19.40 19.32
C ILE A 146 14.88 -19.56 17.93
N ILE A 147 15.08 -20.75 17.37
CA ILE A 147 14.61 -21.13 16.05
C ILE A 147 13.51 -22.17 16.22
N GLY A 148 12.28 -21.86 15.78
CA GLY A 148 11.17 -22.80 15.88
C GLY A 148 9.80 -22.21 15.59
N ILE A 149 8.75 -22.88 16.09
CA ILE A 149 7.34 -22.56 15.84
C ILE A 149 6.99 -21.11 16.23
N GLY A 150 7.61 -20.57 17.28
CA GLY A 150 7.41 -19.18 17.69
C GLY A 150 7.70 -18.18 16.57
N THR A 151 8.82 -18.35 15.86
CA THR A 151 9.21 -17.47 14.75
C THR A 151 8.25 -17.58 13.56
N LEU A 152 7.75 -18.80 13.29
CA LEU A 152 6.71 -19.03 12.29
C LEU A 152 5.39 -18.32 12.63
N VAL A 153 4.97 -18.34 13.90
CA VAL A 153 3.76 -17.63 14.33
C VAL A 153 3.91 -16.12 14.12
N PHE A 154 5.06 -15.55 14.48
CA PHE A 154 5.28 -14.11 14.32
C PHE A 154 5.41 -13.67 12.86
N ILE A 155 5.99 -14.49 11.97
CA ILE A 155 6.04 -14.14 10.54
C ILE A 155 4.65 -14.21 9.88
N ILE A 156 3.79 -15.12 10.35
CA ILE A 156 2.38 -15.18 9.96
C ILE A 156 1.65 -13.93 10.46
N ILE A 157 1.82 -13.54 11.72
CA ILE A 157 1.22 -12.31 12.28
C ILE A 157 1.66 -11.08 11.49
N TYR A 158 2.96 -10.97 11.18
CA TYR A 158 3.51 -9.91 10.34
C TYR A 158 2.83 -9.88 8.96
N THR A 159 2.78 -11.02 8.27
CA THR A 159 2.22 -11.12 6.91
C THR A 159 0.72 -10.81 6.90
N ALA A 160 -0.02 -11.37 7.86
CA ALA A 160 -1.44 -11.11 8.04
C ALA A 160 -1.72 -9.62 8.29
N SER A 161 -0.94 -9.00 9.18
CA SER A 161 -1.06 -7.58 9.49
C SER A 161 -0.78 -6.71 8.26
N PHE A 162 0.24 -7.04 7.47
CA PHE A 162 0.55 -6.33 6.22
C PHE A 162 -0.59 -6.45 5.21
N MET A 163 -1.10 -7.66 4.99
CA MET A 163 -2.12 -7.92 3.95
C MET A 163 -3.49 -7.37 4.32
N MET A 164 -3.81 -7.29 5.61
CA MET A 164 -5.00 -6.59 6.10
C MET A 164 -4.92 -5.07 5.90
N SER A 165 -3.72 -4.51 5.67
CA SER A 165 -3.46 -3.07 5.72
C SER A 165 -2.67 -2.57 4.50
N TRP A 166 -1.35 -2.45 4.63
CA TRP A 166 -0.43 -1.83 3.68
C TRP A 166 -0.43 -2.49 2.30
N GLY A 167 -0.81 -3.76 2.18
CA GLY A 167 -0.93 -4.43 0.88
C GLY A 167 -1.93 -3.73 -0.04
N PRO A 168 -3.24 -3.88 0.19
CA PRO A 168 -4.26 -3.29 -0.67
C PRO A 168 -4.46 -1.79 -0.42
N ILE A 169 -4.37 -1.32 0.83
CA ILE A 169 -4.76 0.06 1.17
C ILE A 169 -3.77 1.08 0.61
N CYS A 170 -2.49 0.73 0.47
CA CYS A 170 -1.52 1.65 -0.12
C CYS A 170 -1.87 1.97 -1.57
N TRP A 171 -2.25 0.96 -2.36
CA TRP A 171 -2.67 1.17 -3.75
C TRP A 171 -3.96 1.97 -3.85
N VAL A 172 -4.92 1.71 -2.95
CA VAL A 172 -6.17 2.48 -2.86
C VAL A 172 -5.86 3.95 -2.56
N LEU A 173 -5.07 4.24 -1.53
CA LEU A 173 -4.71 5.61 -1.15
C LEU A 173 -3.94 6.32 -2.25
N ILE A 174 -2.95 5.68 -2.89
CA ILE A 174 -2.24 6.26 -4.03
C ILE A 174 -3.21 6.68 -5.14
N SER A 175 -4.28 5.91 -5.37
CA SER A 175 -5.29 6.26 -6.39
C SER A 175 -6.25 7.38 -5.94
N GLU A 176 -6.51 7.49 -4.64
CA GLU A 176 -7.48 8.43 -4.03
C GLU A 176 -6.87 9.80 -3.68
N ILE A 177 -5.61 9.87 -3.22
CA ILE A 177 -5.01 11.12 -2.74
C ILE A 177 -4.56 12.05 -3.86
N PHE A 178 -4.25 11.52 -5.04
CA PHE A 178 -3.70 12.34 -6.12
C PHE A 178 -4.79 13.10 -6.90
N PRO A 179 -4.65 14.44 -7.05
CA PRO A 179 -5.54 15.26 -7.86
C PRO A 179 -5.65 14.74 -9.30
N ASN A 180 -6.85 14.84 -9.89
CA ASN A 180 -7.12 14.33 -11.24
C ASN A 180 -6.13 14.89 -12.27
N LYS A 181 -5.73 16.17 -12.10
CA LYS A 181 -4.84 16.91 -13.01
C LYS A 181 -3.42 16.35 -13.09
N ILE A 182 -2.91 15.81 -11.98
CA ILE A 182 -1.52 15.33 -11.88
C ILE A 182 -1.42 13.83 -11.63
N ARG A 183 -2.55 13.12 -11.45
CA ARG A 183 -2.61 11.72 -11.04
C ARG A 183 -1.68 10.83 -11.86
N GLY A 184 -1.74 10.89 -13.19
CA GLY A 184 -0.91 10.03 -14.03
C GLY A 184 0.59 10.18 -13.76
N ARG A 185 1.08 11.42 -13.65
CA ARG A 185 2.50 11.70 -13.35
C ARG A 185 2.85 11.37 -11.90
N ALA A 186 1.99 11.72 -10.96
CA ALA A 186 2.22 11.49 -9.54
C ALA A 186 2.25 9.99 -9.19
N VAL A 187 1.34 9.20 -9.76
CA VAL A 187 1.35 7.73 -9.66
C VAL A 187 2.63 7.16 -10.26
N ALA A 188 3.05 7.62 -11.44
CA ALA A 188 4.29 7.14 -12.06
C ALA A 188 5.52 7.39 -11.17
N ILE A 189 5.61 8.57 -10.55
CA ILE A 189 6.70 8.92 -9.62
C ILE A 189 6.64 8.05 -8.35
N ALA A 190 5.46 7.90 -7.74
CA ALA A 190 5.28 7.07 -6.54
C ALA A 190 5.65 5.60 -6.81
N VAL A 191 5.19 5.05 -7.93
CA VAL A 191 5.50 3.67 -8.36
C VAL A 191 6.98 3.53 -8.70
N ALA A 192 7.61 4.50 -9.34
CA ALA A 192 9.06 4.49 -9.58
C ALA A 192 9.85 4.47 -8.26
N ALA A 193 9.46 5.33 -7.29
CA ALA A 193 10.06 5.33 -5.96
C ALA A 193 9.83 4.00 -5.22
N GLN A 194 8.65 3.39 -5.38
CA GLN A 194 8.32 2.09 -4.84
C GLN A 194 9.25 1.01 -5.39
N TRP A 195 9.44 0.93 -6.71
CA TRP A 195 10.33 -0.07 -7.30
C TRP A 195 11.79 0.18 -6.97
N ALA A 196 12.23 1.44 -6.89
CA ALA A 196 13.56 1.79 -6.41
C ALA A 196 13.80 1.35 -4.96
N ALA A 197 12.82 1.58 -4.07
CA ALA A 197 12.87 1.13 -2.68
C ALA A 197 12.84 -0.39 -2.57
N ASN A 198 12.03 -1.09 -3.39
CA ASN A 198 12.05 -2.54 -3.48
C ASN A 198 13.43 -3.05 -3.88
N TYR A 199 14.00 -2.51 -4.96
CA TYR A 199 15.33 -2.90 -5.42
C TYR A 199 16.38 -2.71 -4.32
N LEU A 200 16.36 -1.56 -3.64
CA LEU A 200 17.27 -1.29 -2.53
C LEU A 200 17.12 -2.34 -1.43
N ILE A 201 15.92 -2.51 -0.87
CA ILE A 201 15.66 -3.41 0.26
C ILE A 201 15.95 -4.88 -0.11
N SER A 202 15.48 -5.33 -1.27
CA SER A 202 15.65 -6.71 -1.73
C SER A 202 17.11 -7.04 -2.06
N SER A 203 17.88 -6.09 -2.60
CA SER A 203 19.30 -6.29 -2.89
C SER A 203 20.19 -6.20 -1.64
N THR A 204 19.86 -5.34 -0.66
CA THR A 204 20.62 -5.22 0.59
C THR A 204 20.29 -6.31 1.60
N TYR A 205 19.10 -6.93 1.50
CA TYR A 205 18.64 -7.93 2.46
C TYR A 205 19.60 -9.10 2.67
N PRO A 206 20.15 -9.78 1.64
CA PRO A 206 21.09 -10.88 1.85
C PRO A 206 22.30 -10.48 2.69
N PHE A 207 22.87 -9.30 2.43
CA PHE A 207 24.00 -8.77 3.18
C PHE A 207 23.63 -8.44 4.64
N MET A 208 22.46 -7.84 4.86
CA MET A 208 21.97 -7.57 6.22
C MET A 208 21.74 -8.87 7.01
N MET A 209 21.17 -9.89 6.37
CA MET A 209 20.93 -11.20 7.00
C MET A 209 22.22 -11.93 7.35
N GLU A 210 23.25 -11.83 6.50
CA GLU A 210 24.57 -12.41 6.77
C GLU A 210 25.24 -11.71 7.96
N PHE A 211 25.06 -10.38 8.10
CA PHE A 211 25.53 -9.64 9.25
C PHE A 211 24.80 -10.05 10.54
N SER A 212 23.47 -9.99 10.55
CA SER A 212 22.65 -10.47 11.66
C SER A 212 21.16 -10.50 11.29
N GLY A 213 20.53 -11.66 11.42
CA GLY A 213 19.08 -11.80 11.32
C GLY A 213 18.34 -10.91 12.33
N GLY A 214 18.78 -10.90 13.59
CA GLY A 214 18.18 -10.10 14.65
C GLY A 214 18.18 -8.61 14.35
N VAL A 215 19.30 -8.08 13.85
CA VAL A 215 19.40 -6.66 13.43
C VAL A 215 18.50 -6.40 12.23
N THR A 216 18.47 -7.30 11.26
CA THR A 216 17.65 -7.16 10.04
C THR A 216 16.16 -7.10 10.35
N TYR A 217 15.65 -8.03 11.15
CA TYR A 217 14.23 -8.02 11.54
C TYR A 217 13.89 -6.84 12.45
N SER A 218 14.80 -6.46 13.35
CA SER A 218 14.60 -5.27 14.20
C SER A 218 14.59 -3.97 13.38
N PHE A 219 15.38 -3.89 12.31
CA PHE A 219 15.34 -2.78 11.36
C PHE A 219 13.96 -2.68 10.68
N TYR A 220 13.39 -3.79 10.20
CA TYR A 220 12.04 -3.79 9.63
C TYR A 220 10.95 -3.48 10.68
N GLY A 221 11.15 -3.91 11.93
CA GLY A 221 10.31 -3.51 13.06
C GLY A 221 10.34 -2.02 13.31
N LEU A 222 11.54 -1.41 13.31
CA LEU A 222 11.71 0.04 13.44
C LEU A 222 11.04 0.79 12.28
N MET A 223 11.22 0.31 11.04
CA MET A 223 10.56 0.90 9.87
C MET A 223 9.03 0.80 9.96
N SER A 224 8.49 -0.26 10.58
CA SER A 224 7.06 -0.41 10.85
C SER A 224 6.55 0.61 11.89
N VAL A 225 7.36 0.94 12.91
CA VAL A 225 7.03 2.01 13.87
C VAL A 225 7.09 3.39 13.20
N LEU A 226 8.11 3.65 12.39
CA LEU A 226 8.20 4.91 11.64
C LEU A 226 7.03 5.06 10.67
N SER A 227 6.59 3.96 10.04
CA SER A 227 5.42 3.96 9.17
C SER A 227 4.13 4.27 9.95
N LEU A 228 3.99 3.77 11.18
CA LEU A 228 2.89 4.12 12.08
C LEU A 228 2.86 5.63 12.38
N ILE A 229 4.01 6.20 12.75
CA ILE A 229 4.14 7.64 13.07
C ILE A 229 3.81 8.49 11.84
N PHE A 230 4.30 8.07 10.66
CA PHE A 230 4.01 8.72 9.39
C PHE A 230 2.51 8.71 9.08
N VAL A 231 1.85 7.55 9.17
CA VAL A 231 0.40 7.42 8.93
C VAL A 231 -0.39 8.27 9.92
N TRP A 232 -0.01 8.25 11.19
CA TRP A 232 -0.71 9.02 12.22
C TRP A 232 -0.63 10.54 11.96
N ARG A 233 0.55 11.05 11.59
CA ARG A 233 0.81 12.49 11.49
C ARG A 233 0.51 13.09 10.10
N MET A 234 0.77 12.36 9.02
CA MET A 234 0.75 12.93 7.65
C MET A 234 -0.38 12.40 6.78
N VAL A 235 -0.88 11.19 7.00
CA VAL A 235 -1.92 10.60 6.14
C VAL A 235 -3.32 11.05 6.59
N PRO A 236 -4.11 11.73 5.74
CA PRO A 236 -5.50 12.06 6.02
C PRO A 236 -6.42 10.84 5.80
N GLU A 237 -7.59 10.84 6.44
CA GLU A 237 -8.63 9.84 6.16
C GLU A 237 -9.35 10.17 4.85
N THR A 238 -9.45 9.20 3.95
CA THR A 238 -10.06 9.33 2.60
C THR A 238 -11.45 8.72 2.51
N LYS A 239 -11.89 7.98 3.53
CA LYS A 239 -13.20 7.31 3.54
C LYS A 239 -14.36 8.27 3.26
N GLY A 240 -15.17 7.92 2.27
CA GLY A 240 -16.44 8.58 1.96
C GLY A 240 -16.31 9.95 1.29
N LYS A 241 -15.10 10.37 0.91
CA LYS A 241 -14.85 11.62 0.20
C LYS A 241 -14.75 11.41 -1.30
N THR A 242 -15.24 12.38 -2.08
CA THR A 242 -15.00 12.40 -3.51
C THR A 242 -13.56 12.80 -3.81
N LEU A 243 -13.07 12.49 -5.02
CA LEU A 243 -11.72 12.88 -5.44
C LEU A 243 -11.57 14.41 -5.49
N GLU A 244 -12.65 15.10 -5.80
CA GLU A 244 -12.74 16.54 -5.89
C GLU A 244 -12.70 17.18 -4.49
N GLU A 245 -13.34 16.57 -3.49
CA GLU A 245 -13.22 16.97 -2.07
C GLU A 245 -11.79 16.77 -1.54
N MET A 246 -11.12 15.70 -1.99
CA MET A 246 -9.72 15.45 -1.64
C MET A 246 -8.79 16.55 -2.16
N GLU A 247 -9.06 17.16 -3.32
CA GLU A 247 -8.26 18.29 -3.84
C GLU A 247 -8.34 19.53 -2.93
N ASN A 248 -9.44 19.72 -2.20
CA ASN A 248 -9.59 20.86 -1.28
C ASN A 248 -8.87 20.66 0.06
N ILE A 249 -8.49 19.44 0.44
CA ILE A 249 -7.72 19.17 1.68
C ILE A 249 -6.28 19.71 1.55
N TRP A 250 -5.79 19.88 0.33
CA TRP A 250 -4.40 20.21 0.03
C TRP A 250 -4.18 21.65 -0.43
N LYS A 251 -5.24 22.46 -0.49
CA LYS A 251 -5.17 23.92 -0.67
C LYS A 251 -4.89 24.61 0.66
#